data_AF-A0A3M1LJ62-F1
#
_entry.id   AF-A0A3M1LJ62-F1
#
_cell.length_a   1.000
_cell.length_b   1.000
_cell.length_c   1.000
_cell.angle_alpha   90.00
_cell.angle_beta   90.00
_cell.angle_gamma   90.00
#
_symmetry.space_group_name_H-M   'P 1'
#
loop_
_entity.id
_entity.type
_entity.pdbx_description
1 polymer ?
#
loop_
_entity_poly.entity_id
_entity_poly.type
_entity_poly.pdbx_seq_one_letter_code
_entity_poly.pdbx_strand_id
1 'polypeptide(L)' 'MDEEKLKEELVRSVKTLFSKGYVSVGGGNHSFRYKELVWITPSGYPRSHLDAKDLVLIDINGKIIRGDLRPSIETPFHT' A
#
# COMPACT_ATOMS: atom_id res chain seq x y z
N MET A 1 -11.38 5.98 12.31
CA MET A 1 -10.44 4.88 12.61
C MET A 1 -9.05 5.47 12.76
N ASP A 2 -8.22 4.85 13.59
CA ASP A 2 -6.82 5.27 13.77
C ASP A 2 -5.97 4.95 12.54
N GLU A 3 -4.96 5.77 12.25
CA GLU A 3 -4.10 5.63 11.06
C GLU A 3 -3.37 4.28 11.06
N GLU A 4 -2.83 3.87 12.21
CA GLU A 4 -2.08 2.61 12.29
C GLU A 4 -2.98 1.41 12.08
N LYS A 5 -4.21 1.44 12.60
CA LYS A 5 -5.22 0.40 12.36
C LYS A 5 -5.59 0.28 10.87
N LEU A 6 -5.71 1.39 10.15
CA LEU A 6 -5.95 1.36 8.70
C LEU A 6 -4.80 0.70 7.94
N LYS A 7 -3.55 0.98 8.34
CA LYS A 7 -2.36 0.33 7.75
C LYS A 7 -2.36 -1.17 7.97
N GLU A 8 -2.65 -1.61 9.20
CA GLU A 8 -2.78 -3.03 9.53
C GLU A 8 -3.89 -3.73 8.73
N GLU A 9 -5.06 -3.08 8.59
CA GLU A 9 -6.18 -3.60 7.79
C GLU A 9 -5.84 -3.70 6.31
N LEU A 10 -5.17 -2.69 5.74
CA LEU A 10 -4.70 -2.72 4.35
C LEU A 10 -3.78 -3.92 4.12
N VAL A 11 -2.79 -4.11 4.99
CA VAL A 11 -1.85 -5.24 4.91
C VAL A 11 -2.57 -6.57 5.04
N ARG A 12 -3.52 -6.68 5.97
CA ARG A 12 -4.34 -7.89 6.13
C ARG A 12 -5.16 -8.19 4.89
N SER A 13 -5.75 -7.16 4.26
CA SER A 13 -6.50 -7.29 3.01
C SER A 13 -5.62 -7.80 1.88
N VAL A 14 -4.45 -7.17 1.68
CA VAL A 14 -3.44 -7.58 0.69
C VAL A 14 -3.02 -9.04 0.89
N LYS A 15 -2.65 -9.42 2.12
CA LYS A 15 -2.22 -10.79 2.46
C LYS A 15 -3.36 -11.81 2.25
N THR A 16 -4.60 -11.42 2.52
CA THR A 16 -5.79 -12.27 2.30
C THR A 16 -6.05 -12.51 0.82
N LEU A 17 -5.93 -11.47 -0.01
CA LEU A 17 -6.09 -11.62 -1.46
C LEU A 17 -4.93 -12.39 -2.08
N PHE A 18 -3.72 -12.20 -1.56
CA PHE A 18 -2.54 -12.95 -1.97
C PHE A 18 -2.68 -14.44 -1.64
N SER A 19 -3.11 -14.79 -0.42
CA SER A 19 -3.29 -16.20 -0.03
C SER A 19 -4.38 -16.92 -0.82
N LYS A 20 -5.35 -16.17 -1.37
CA LYS A 20 -6.39 -16.68 -2.27
C LYS A 20 -5.97 -16.70 -3.75
N GLY A 21 -4.77 -16.24 -4.09
CA GLY A 21 -4.26 -16.21 -5.46
C GLY A 21 -4.82 -15.08 -6.35
N TYR A 22 -5.46 -14.07 -5.77
CA TYR A 22 -6.02 -12.94 -6.52
C TYR A 22 -5.01 -11.83 -6.82
N VAL A 23 -3.90 -11.80 -6.10
CA VAL A 23 -2.76 -10.92 -6.38
C VAL A 23 -1.48 -11.75 -6.43
N SER A 24 -0.53 -11.31 -7.25
CA SER A 24 0.75 -11.99 -7.42
C SER A 24 1.79 -11.44 -6.43
N VAL A 25 2.99 -12.01 -6.44
CA VAL A 25 4.06 -11.63 -5.48
C VAL A 25 4.42 -10.14 -5.56
N GLY A 26 4.52 -9.58 -6.76
CA GLY A 26 4.88 -8.18 -6.98
C GLY A 26 3.80 -7.35 -7.70
N GLY A 27 2.69 -7.98 -8.10
CA GLY A 27 1.58 -7.36 -8.81
C GLY A 27 0.31 -7.26 -7.96
N GLY A 28 -0.60 -6.39 -8.38
CA GLY A 28 -1.73 -5.98 -7.55
C GLY A 28 -1.25 -4.98 -6.48
N ASN A 29 -1.97 -3.88 -6.35
CA ASN A 29 -1.66 -2.78 -5.45
C ASN A 29 -2.90 -2.44 -4.64
N HIS A 30 -2.68 -1.88 -3.45
CA HIS A 30 -3.77 -1.46 -2.58
C HIS A 30 -3.38 -0.13 -1.95
N SER A 31 -4.38 0.72 -1.73
CA SER A 31 -4.21 1.96 -0.99
C SER A 31 -5.40 2.20 -0.08
N PHE A 32 -5.22 3.11 0.87
CA PHE A 32 -6.31 3.81 1.50
C PHE A 32 -5.98 5.30 1.60
N ARG A 33 -7.02 6.13 1.61
CA ARG A 33 -6.88 7.57 1.84
C ARG A 33 -7.05 7.88 3.32
N TYR A 34 -6.18 8.73 3.85
CA TYR A 34 -6.26 9.26 5.21
C TYR A 34 -6.05 10.76 5.17
N LYS A 35 -7.14 11.52 5.36
CA LYS A 35 -7.19 12.97 5.10
C LYS A 35 -6.79 13.25 3.63
N GLU A 36 -5.86 14.17 3.41
CA GLU A 36 -5.35 14.57 2.08
C GLU A 36 -4.17 13.70 1.60
N LEU A 37 -3.87 12.60 2.29
CA LEU A 37 -2.74 11.72 1.99
C LEU A 37 -3.22 10.31 1.65
N VAL A 38 -2.38 9.57 0.93
CA VAL A 38 -2.66 8.19 0.51
C VAL A 38 -1.53 7.29 0.99
N TRP A 39 -1.88 6.23 1.71
CA TRP A 39 -0.95 5.13 1.98
C TRP A 39 -1.13 4.08 0.90
N ILE A 40 -0.03 3.67 0.27
CA ILE A 40 -0.05 2.72 -0.85
C ILE A 40 1.00 1.61 -0.66
N THR A 41 0.68 0.42 -1.17
CA THR A 41 1.63 -0.70 -1.23
C THR A 41 2.85 -0.36 -2.09
N PRO A 42 4.06 -0.77 -1.69
CA PRO A 42 5.28 -0.58 -2.47
C PRO A 42 5.30 -1.41 -3.77
N SER A 43 6.01 -0.90 -4.77
CA SER A 43 6.18 -1.52 -6.09
C SER A 43 7.06 -2.77 -6.01
N GLY A 44 6.61 -3.86 -6.64
CA GLY A 44 7.37 -5.12 -6.75
C GLY A 44 7.65 -5.84 -5.43
N TYR A 45 7.14 -5.33 -4.30
CA TYR A 45 7.45 -5.86 -2.98
C TYR A 45 6.63 -7.12 -2.66
N PRO A 46 7.25 -8.20 -2.14
CA PRO A 46 6.56 -9.46 -1.85
C PRO A 46 5.35 -9.28 -0.92
N ARG A 47 4.15 -9.54 -1.43
CA ARG A 47 2.89 -9.39 -0.65
C ARG A 47 2.84 -10.27 0.61
N SER A 48 3.53 -11.41 0.61
CA SER A 48 3.68 -12.27 1.78
C SER A 48 4.46 -11.64 2.93
N HIS A 49 5.43 -10.77 2.61
CA HIS A 49 6.33 -10.12 3.58
C HIS A 49 5.92 -8.66 3.88
N LEU A 50 4.83 -8.17 3.31
CA LEU A 50 4.38 -6.80 3.50
C LEU A 50 3.95 -6.56 4.95
N ASP A 51 4.53 -5.57 5.63
CA ASP A 51 4.09 -5.10 6.93
C ASP A 51 3.65 -3.63 6.89
N ALA A 52 2.95 -3.16 7.95
CA ALA A 52 2.40 -1.80 8.00
C ALA A 52 3.48 -0.71 7.84
N LYS A 53 4.70 -0.96 8.32
CA LYS A 53 5.86 -0.07 8.19
C LYS A 53 6.40 0.04 6.76
N ASP A 54 6.10 -0.93 5.90
CA ASP A 54 6.61 -0.98 4.51
C ASP A 54 5.72 -0.20 3.55
N LEU A 55 4.55 0.26 4.00
CA LEU A 55 3.67 1.11 3.21
C LEU A 55 4.35 2.46 2.93
N VAL A 56 4.00 3.04 1.79
CA VAL A 56 4.53 4.33 1.36
C VAL A 56 3.42 5.37 1.45
N LEU A 57 3.69 6.50 2.10
CA LEU A 57 2.78 7.63 2.19
C LEU A 57 3.10 8.61 1.07
N ILE A 58 2.08 8.97 0.30
CA ILE A 58 2.15 9.95 -0.77
C ILE A 58 1.09 11.05 -0.57
N ASP A 59 1.30 12.19 -1.21
CA ASP A 59 0.25 13.20 -1.37
C ASP A 59 -0.64 12.93 -2.60
N ILE A 60 -1.65 13.78 -2.80
CA ILE A 60 -2.59 13.71 -3.93
C ILE A 60 -1.94 13.96 -5.29
N ASN A 61 -0.69 14.41 -5.34
CA ASN A 61 0.07 14.58 -6.59
C ASN A 61 1.03 13.40 -6.83
N GLY A 62 0.98 12.36 -5.98
CA GLY A 62 1.86 11.20 -6.05
C GLY A 62 3.26 11.44 -5.51
N LYS A 63 3.52 12.57 -4.85
CA LYS A 63 4.82 12.84 -4.23
C LYS A 63 4.97 12.05 -2.95
N ILE A 64 6.11 11.38 -2.79
CA ILE A 64 6.43 10.64 -1.56
C ILE A 64 6.60 11.62 -0.38
N ILE A 65 5.86 11.36 0.69
CA ILE A 65 5.91 12.08 1.97
C ILE A 65 6.66 11.26 3.02
N ARG A 66 6.46 9.93 3.05
CA ARG A 66 7.14 9.02 3.99
C ARG A 66 7.25 7.60 3.43
N GLY A 67 8.31 6.89 3.82
CA GLY A 67 8.56 5.49 3.49
C GLY A 67 9.89 5.33 2.76
N ASP A 68 10.55 4.18 2.97
CA ASP A 68 11.87 3.89 2.41
C ASP A 68 11.80 3.14 1.06
N LEU A 69 10.61 2.63 0.73
CA LEU A 69 10.35 1.87 -0.49
C LEU A 69 9.72 2.76 -1.57
N ARG A 70 9.79 2.30 -2.82
CA ARG A 70 9.14 2.99 -3.95
C ARG A 70 7.64 2.65 -3.96
N PRO A 71 6.73 3.63 -4.10
CA PRO A 71 5.30 3.36 -4.21
C PRO A 71 4.99 2.61 -5.51
N SER A 72 3.81 1.99 -5.60
CA SER A 72 3.35 1.32 -6.82
C SER A 72 3.50 2.22 -8.06
N ILE A 73 3.88 1.65 -9.21
CA ILE A 73 3.90 2.40 -10.49
C ILE A 73 2.50 2.84 -10.92
N GLU A 74 1.47 2.18 -10.41
CA GLU A 74 0.06 2.49 -10.66
C GLU A 74 -0.47 3.59 -9.73
N THR A 75 0.39 4.24 -8.93
CA THR A 75 0.05 5.38 -8.06
C THR A 75 -0.88 6.42 -8.71
N PRO A 76 -0.73 6.82 -9.99
CA PRO A 76 -1.64 7.78 -10.63
C PRO A 76 -3.12 7.36 -10.66
N PHE A 77 -3.45 6.09 -10.45
CA PHE A 77 -4.82 5.60 -10.34
C PHE A 77 -5.39 5.66 -8.91
N HIS A 78 -4.56 5.97 -7.91
CA HIS A 78 -4.93 6.02 -6.48
C HIS A 78 -4.98 7.44 -5.90
N THR A 79 -4.36 8.39 -6.58
CA THR A 79 -4.30 9.81 -6.19
C THR A 79 -5.53 10.54 -6.70
#